data_AF-A0A935BXI2-F1
#
_entry.id   AF-A0A935BXI2-F1
#
_cell.length_a   1.000
_cell.length_b   1.000
_cell.length_c   1.000
_cell.angle_alpha   90.00
_cell.angle_beta   90.00
_cell.angle_gamma   90.00
#
_symmetry.space_group_name_H-M   'P 1'
#
loop_
_entity.id
_entity.type
_entity.pdbx_description
1 polymer ?
#
loop_
_entity_poly.entity_id
_entity_poly.type
_entity_poly.pdbx_seq_one_letter_code
_entity_poly.pdbx_strand_id
1 'polypeptide(L)'
;MRNIVDNIYLSVFKKTIHSAFVWLAGTALILTIIADAQGQRVIRQIKQQERRQQMLKKIEERQRENLSPAENTSSTSNRNRAARHSLDGISQRGIVTLFSKEERELIIPGFGRAPALLVIFRQLDLTDEQKLNIKALREKVGTQLVDLRLKTTRSEQQLEETIYGENFDTKKVEEFSSQVASTQGELTKLQAEVESQFRQILTPDQFLVFRFLVGEMLLPQRRMTPAQMRQQQQNQRRIPSPQNQQIPPQ
;
A
#
# COMPACT_ATOMS: atom_id res chain seq x y z
N MET A 1 14.25 -21.08 -55.05
CA MET A 1 13.83 -21.60 -53.72
C MET A 1 14.55 -20.95 -52.52
N ARG A 2 15.19 -19.77 -52.64
CA ARG A 2 15.78 -19.08 -51.46
C ARG A 2 14.83 -18.09 -50.78
N ASN A 3 13.78 -17.61 -51.45
CA ASN A 3 12.90 -16.54 -50.92
C ASN A 3 11.78 -17.01 -49.97
N ILE A 4 11.59 -18.32 -49.75
CA ILE A 4 10.52 -18.84 -48.88
C ILE A 4 11.00 -18.99 -47.42
N VAL A 5 12.29 -19.26 -47.23
CA VAL A 5 12.85 -19.50 -45.89
C VAL A 5 12.99 -18.20 -45.09
N ASP A 6 13.30 -17.07 -45.76
CA ASP A 6 13.49 -15.78 -45.10
C ASP A 6 12.17 -15.17 -44.56
N ASN A 7 11.03 -15.52 -45.16
CA ASN A 7 9.72 -15.00 -44.74
C ASN A 7 9.20 -15.69 -43.46
N ILE A 8 9.60 -16.95 -43.21
CA ILE A 8 9.21 -17.68 -41.99
C ILE A 8 9.98 -17.15 -40.77
N TYR A 9 11.27 -16.82 -40.91
CA TYR A 9 12.06 -16.28 -39.80
C TYR A 9 11.60 -14.88 -39.35
N LEU A 10 11.18 -14.01 -40.28
CA LEU A 10 10.66 -12.68 -39.92
C LEU A 10 9.31 -12.75 -39.17
N SER A 11 8.47 -13.73 -39.49
CA SER A 11 7.14 -13.91 -38.88
C SER A 11 7.22 -14.38 -37.43
N VAL A 12 8.13 -15.32 -37.14
CA VAL A 12 8.37 -15.81 -35.77
C VAL A 12 9.03 -14.73 -34.91
N PHE A 13 9.98 -13.97 -35.46
CA PHE A 13 10.68 -12.90 -34.72
C PHE A 13 9.76 -11.72 -34.35
N LYS A 14 8.82 -11.34 -35.23
CA LYS A 14 7.85 -10.27 -34.93
C LYS A 14 6.82 -10.65 -33.86
N LYS A 15 6.42 -11.93 -33.76
CA LYS A 15 5.50 -12.41 -32.71
C LYS A 15 6.16 -12.44 -31.33
N THR A 16 7.45 -12.77 -31.24
CA THR A 16 8.18 -12.80 -29.97
C THR A 16 8.43 -11.39 -29.40
N ILE A 17 8.67 -10.38 -30.27
CA ILE A 17 8.91 -9.00 -29.82
C ILE A 17 7.63 -8.33 -29.28
N HIS A 18 6.46 -8.59 -29.89
CA HIS A 18 5.20 -8.04 -29.38
C HIS A 18 4.79 -8.64 -28.02
N SER A 19 5.15 -9.91 -27.75
CA SER A 19 4.93 -10.55 -26.45
C SER A 19 5.79 -9.94 -25.34
N ALA A 20 7.03 -9.54 -25.64
CA ALA A 20 7.93 -8.95 -24.65
C ALA A 20 7.55 -7.49 -24.27
N PHE A 21 6.99 -6.73 -25.22
CA PHE A 21 6.62 -5.33 -24.99
C PHE A 21 5.36 -5.18 -24.10
N VAL A 22 4.42 -6.12 -24.18
CA VAL A 22 3.24 -6.15 -23.30
C VAL A 22 3.60 -6.54 -21.86
N TRP A 23 4.68 -7.30 -21.65
CA TRP A 23 5.18 -7.63 -20.32
C TRP A 23 5.90 -6.45 -19.64
N LEU A 24 6.67 -5.66 -20.37
CA LEU A 24 7.40 -4.51 -19.81
C LEU A 24 6.47 -3.38 -19.32
N ALA A 25 5.39 -3.08 -20.05
CA ALA A 25 4.41 -2.08 -19.63
C ALA A 25 3.61 -2.48 -18.38
N GLY A 26 3.44 -3.79 -18.12
CA GLY A 26 2.81 -4.31 -16.90
C GLY A 26 3.68 -4.15 -15.65
N THR A 27 5.00 -4.36 -15.78
CA THR A 27 5.94 -4.25 -14.64
C THR A 27 6.18 -2.81 -14.18
N ALA A 28 6.10 -1.83 -15.10
CA ALA A 28 6.24 -0.41 -14.75
C ALA A 28 5.09 0.11 -13.86
N LEU A 29 3.90 -0.49 -13.96
CA LEU A 29 2.76 -0.13 -13.14
C LEU A 29 2.87 -0.65 -11.71
N ILE A 30 3.58 -1.77 -11.47
CA ILE A 30 3.74 -2.36 -10.13
C ILE A 30 4.83 -1.64 -9.33
N LEU A 31 5.89 -1.18 -10.00
CA LEU A 31 7.00 -0.51 -9.34
C LEU A 31 6.66 0.90 -8.81
N THR A 32 5.68 1.60 -9.37
CA THR A 32 5.25 2.92 -8.84
C THR A 32 4.33 2.82 -7.62
N ILE A 33 3.80 1.63 -7.29
CA ILE A 33 2.78 1.43 -6.25
C ILE A 33 3.38 1.35 -4.84
N ILE A 34 4.66 1.01 -4.72
CA ILE A 34 5.29 0.75 -3.40
C ILE A 34 5.93 2.02 -2.82
N ALA A 35 6.34 2.98 -3.66
CA ALA A 35 7.03 4.19 -3.20
C ALA A 35 6.11 5.16 -2.42
N ASP A 36 4.81 5.24 -2.74
CA ASP A 36 3.96 6.35 -2.27
C ASP A 36 3.01 5.97 -1.12
N ALA A 37 2.88 4.68 -0.81
CA ALA A 37 2.10 4.20 0.35
C ALA A 37 2.92 4.15 1.66
N GLN A 38 4.26 4.14 1.56
CA GLN A 38 5.20 4.15 2.69
C GLN A 38 5.20 5.51 3.42
N GLY A 39 5.23 6.63 2.67
CA GLY A 39 5.22 7.99 3.26
C GLY A 39 3.99 8.30 4.12
N GLN A 40 2.82 7.77 3.77
CA GLN A 40 1.60 7.97 4.57
C GLN A 40 1.58 7.18 5.89
N ARG A 41 2.34 6.08 6.00
CA ARG A 41 2.41 5.29 7.25
C ARG A 41 3.31 5.98 8.27
N VAL A 42 4.43 6.53 7.83
CA VAL A 42 5.35 7.32 8.68
C VAL A 42 4.63 8.55 9.23
N ILE A 43 3.91 9.31 8.38
CA ILE A 43 3.13 10.47 8.84
C ILE A 43 2.06 10.07 9.89
N ARG A 44 1.43 8.89 9.74
CA ARG A 44 0.46 8.39 10.74
C ARG A 44 1.14 7.97 12.04
N GLN A 45 2.32 7.37 11.99
CA GLN A 45 3.08 7.00 13.19
C GLN A 45 3.60 8.23 13.94
N ILE A 46 4.12 9.24 13.23
CA ILE A 46 4.51 10.53 13.82
C ILE A 46 3.31 11.18 14.52
N LYS A 47 2.16 11.28 13.84
CA LYS A 47 0.92 11.81 14.46
C LYS A 47 0.44 10.97 15.65
N GLN A 48 0.66 9.66 15.64
CA GLN A 48 0.28 8.77 16.74
C GLN A 48 1.22 8.94 17.94
N GLN A 49 2.52 9.15 17.71
CA GLN A 49 3.48 9.48 18.76
C GLN A 49 3.20 10.85 19.39
N GLU A 50 2.91 11.87 18.58
CA GLU A 50 2.50 13.20 19.08
C GLU A 50 1.26 13.11 19.98
N ARG A 51 0.23 12.35 19.57
CA ARG A 51 -0.97 12.13 20.40
C ARG A 51 -0.67 11.42 21.71
N ARG A 52 0.26 10.46 21.71
CA ARG A 52 0.70 9.79 22.96
C ARG A 52 1.41 10.76 23.88
N GLN A 53 2.31 11.59 23.35
CA GLN A 53 2.98 12.62 24.15
C GLN A 53 1.99 13.65 24.72
N GLN A 54 0.99 14.07 23.92
CA GLN A 54 -0.08 14.95 24.40
C GLN A 54 -0.94 14.30 25.50
N MET A 55 -1.24 12.99 25.39
CA MET A 55 -1.95 12.29 26.47
C MET A 55 -1.12 12.19 27.75
N LEU A 56 0.18 11.92 27.65
CA LEU A 56 1.07 11.88 28.81
C LEU A 56 1.14 13.25 29.50
N LYS A 57 1.28 14.34 28.73
CA LYS A 57 1.23 15.72 29.27
C LYS A 57 -0.08 16.01 30.00
N LYS A 58 -1.23 15.60 29.43
CA LYS A 58 -2.54 15.78 30.09
C LYS A 58 -2.70 14.95 31.36
N ILE A 59 -2.09 13.76 31.42
CA ILE A 59 -2.09 12.94 32.65
C ILE A 59 -1.24 13.63 33.72
N GLU A 60 -0.08 14.15 33.35
CA GLU A 60 0.79 14.90 34.26
C GLU A 60 0.12 16.18 34.77
N GLU A 61 -0.54 16.95 33.90
CA GLU A 61 -1.32 18.14 34.28
C GLU A 61 -2.44 17.80 35.28
N ARG A 62 -3.21 16.72 35.04
CA ARG A 62 -4.26 16.28 35.98
C ARG A 62 -3.70 15.79 37.30
N GLN A 63 -2.52 15.15 37.31
CA GLN A 63 -1.86 14.75 38.54
C GLN A 63 -1.40 15.98 39.34
N ARG A 64 -0.95 17.05 38.67
CA ARG A 64 -0.63 18.33 39.33
C ARG A 64 -1.87 19.04 39.89
N GLU A 65 -2.98 19.06 39.15
CA GLU A 65 -4.24 19.64 39.64
C GLU A 65 -4.80 18.88 40.86
N ASN A 66 -4.72 17.54 40.87
CA ASN A 66 -5.19 16.70 41.98
C ASN A 66 -4.30 16.73 43.24
N LEU A 67 -3.10 17.29 43.17
CA LEU A 67 -2.22 17.49 44.34
C LEU A 67 -2.50 18.82 45.06
N SER A 68 -3.48 19.60 44.60
CA SER A 68 -3.99 20.74 45.38
C SER A 68 -5.01 20.24 46.40
N PRO A 69 -4.73 20.33 47.72
CA PRO A 69 -5.66 19.88 48.74
C PRO A 69 -6.77 20.92 48.89
N ALA A 70 -7.84 20.77 48.11
CA ALA A 70 -9.10 21.44 48.39
C ALA A 70 -10.07 20.39 48.95
N GLU A 71 -10.31 20.49 50.25
CA GLU A 71 -11.39 19.82 50.95
C GLU A 71 -12.73 20.03 50.25
N ASN A 72 -13.50 18.93 50.24
CA ASN A 72 -14.97 18.87 50.37
C ASN A 72 -15.77 18.28 49.20
N THR A 73 -16.66 17.39 49.66
CA THR A 73 -17.98 17.00 49.12
C THR A 73 -18.05 15.97 47.99
N SER A 74 -18.19 14.72 48.47
CA SER A 74 -19.06 13.66 47.97
C SER A 74 -20.18 14.12 47.03
N SER A 75 -20.15 13.66 45.78
CA SER A 75 -21.37 13.44 45.00
C SER A 75 -21.23 12.20 44.11
N THR A 76 -21.85 11.14 44.60
CA THR A 76 -22.15 9.90 43.90
C THR A 76 -23.06 10.19 42.71
N SER A 77 -22.48 10.42 41.53
CA SER A 77 -23.25 10.57 40.28
C SER A 77 -23.28 9.25 39.51
N ASN A 78 -24.44 8.61 39.65
CA ASN A 78 -24.97 7.49 38.90
C ASN A 78 -24.92 7.75 37.38
N ARG A 79 -23.82 7.36 36.70
CA ARG A 79 -23.71 7.36 35.22
C ARG A 79 -23.77 5.93 34.68
N ASN A 80 -24.93 5.31 34.84
CA ASN A 80 -25.31 4.12 34.08
C ASN A 80 -26.61 4.43 33.32
N ARG A 81 -26.64 4.06 32.03
CA ARG A 81 -27.75 4.22 31.06
C ARG A 81 -27.68 5.46 30.15
N ALA A 82 -26.66 5.50 29.32
CA ALA A 82 -26.79 6.00 27.95
C ALA A 82 -25.81 5.25 27.03
N ALA A 83 -25.95 3.92 26.96
CA ALA A 83 -25.36 3.12 25.89
C ALA A 83 -26.14 3.42 24.59
N ARG A 84 -25.96 4.64 24.07
CA ARG A 84 -26.37 4.99 22.72
C ARG A 84 -25.56 4.11 21.77
N HIS A 85 -26.24 3.57 20.76
CA HIS A 85 -25.68 2.86 19.61
C HIS A 85 -24.59 3.70 18.92
N SER A 86 -23.38 3.74 19.48
CA SER A 86 -22.23 4.35 18.84
C SER A 86 -21.79 3.42 17.71
N LEU A 87 -21.82 3.92 16.48
CA LEU A 87 -21.16 3.33 15.32
C LEU A 87 -19.67 3.00 15.57
N ASP A 88 -19.08 3.50 16.67
CA ASP A 88 -17.74 3.15 17.16
C ASP A 88 -17.53 1.65 17.40
N GLY A 89 -18.57 0.87 17.73
CA GLY A 89 -18.45 -0.58 17.84
C GLY A 89 -18.12 -1.27 16.51
N ILE A 90 -18.53 -0.68 15.39
CA ILE A 90 -18.29 -1.19 14.03
C ILE A 90 -16.87 -0.83 13.57
N SER A 91 -16.34 0.34 13.97
CA SER A 91 -14.96 0.69 13.66
C SER A 91 -13.95 -0.20 14.39
N GLN A 92 -14.31 -0.72 15.58
CA GLN A 92 -13.46 -1.62 16.36
C GLN A 92 -13.50 -3.07 15.88
N ARG A 93 -14.67 -3.58 15.44
CA ARG A 93 -14.77 -4.96 14.93
C ARG A 93 -14.14 -5.13 13.54
N GLY A 94 -14.00 -4.04 12.79
CA GLY A 94 -13.28 -4.02 11.52
C GLY A 94 -14.05 -4.69 10.39
N ILE A 95 -13.90 -4.17 9.16
CA ILE A 95 -14.62 -4.65 7.96
C ILE A 95 -14.50 -6.17 7.75
N VAL A 96 -13.42 -6.79 8.25
CA VAL A 96 -13.14 -8.23 8.16
C VAL A 96 -14.18 -9.10 8.88
N THR A 97 -14.89 -8.59 9.90
CA THR A 97 -15.94 -9.36 10.60
C THR A 97 -17.22 -9.50 9.78
N LEU A 98 -17.38 -8.74 8.68
CA LEU A 98 -18.51 -8.85 7.76
C LEU A 98 -18.38 -10.01 6.76
N PHE A 99 -17.26 -10.73 6.81
CA PHE A 99 -16.96 -11.86 5.94
C PHE A 99 -17.01 -13.17 6.70
N SER A 100 -17.39 -14.24 6.02
CA SER A 100 -17.46 -15.58 6.58
C SER A 100 -16.06 -16.06 6.97
N LYS A 101 -15.99 -17.14 7.78
CA LYS A 101 -14.70 -17.71 8.17
C LYS A 101 -13.94 -18.22 6.94
N GLU A 102 -14.66 -18.85 6.02
CA GLU A 102 -14.16 -19.43 4.78
C GLU A 102 -13.58 -18.35 3.86
N GLU A 103 -14.25 -17.19 3.73
CA GLU A 103 -13.74 -16.06 2.96
C GLU A 103 -12.44 -15.50 3.57
N ARG A 104 -12.38 -15.39 4.90
CA ARG A 104 -11.18 -14.91 5.60
C ARG A 104 -9.98 -15.82 5.41
N GLU A 105 -10.20 -17.13 5.24
CA GLU A 105 -9.13 -18.09 4.96
C GLU A 105 -8.52 -17.94 3.57
N LEU A 106 -9.15 -17.20 2.65
CA LEU A 106 -8.61 -16.88 1.33
C LEU A 106 -7.57 -15.75 1.37
N ILE A 107 -7.46 -15.03 2.49
CA ILE A 107 -6.52 -13.93 2.62
C ILE A 107 -5.10 -14.48 2.76
N ILE A 108 -4.23 -14.14 1.81
CA ILE A 108 -2.79 -14.37 1.92
C ILE A 108 -2.19 -13.29 2.83
N PRO A 109 -1.64 -13.65 4.02
CA PRO A 109 -0.98 -12.69 4.90
C PRO A 109 0.14 -11.96 4.18
N GLY A 110 0.27 -10.65 4.42
CA GLY A 110 1.29 -9.84 3.76
C GLY A 110 1.04 -9.56 2.28
N PHE A 111 -0.03 -10.05 1.66
CA PHE A 111 -0.40 -9.72 0.29
C PHE A 111 -1.49 -8.64 0.23
N GLY A 112 -1.26 -7.58 -0.56
CA GLY A 112 -2.25 -6.51 -0.78
C GLY A 112 -2.85 -5.89 0.50
N ARG A 113 -4.12 -5.50 0.42
CA ARG A 113 -4.94 -5.06 1.55
C ARG A 113 -6.06 -6.09 1.76
N ALA A 114 -6.01 -6.80 2.87
CA ALA A 114 -6.94 -7.91 3.16
C ALA A 114 -8.43 -7.57 2.96
N PRO A 115 -8.97 -6.44 3.46
CA PRO A 115 -10.39 -6.12 3.24
C PRO A 115 -10.75 -5.92 1.76
N ALA A 116 -9.84 -5.33 0.97
CA ALA A 116 -10.09 -5.15 -0.47
C ALA A 116 -10.08 -6.51 -1.18
N LEU A 117 -9.13 -7.39 -0.87
CA LEU A 117 -9.08 -8.74 -1.46
C LEU A 117 -10.33 -9.56 -1.14
N LEU A 118 -10.87 -9.45 0.07
CA LEU A 118 -12.14 -10.10 0.44
C LEU A 118 -13.31 -9.63 -0.43
N VAL A 119 -13.42 -8.32 -0.67
CA VAL A 119 -14.44 -7.76 -1.58
C VAL A 119 -14.23 -8.27 -3.00
N ILE A 120 -12.97 -8.33 -3.47
CA ILE A 120 -12.63 -8.84 -4.81
C ILE A 120 -13.05 -10.31 -4.94
N PHE A 121 -12.64 -11.17 -4.02
CA PHE A 121 -12.95 -12.60 -4.10
C PHE A 121 -14.44 -12.88 -4.04
N ARG A 122 -15.20 -12.11 -3.25
CA ARG A 122 -16.67 -12.19 -3.25
C ARG A 122 -17.27 -11.79 -4.61
N GLN A 123 -16.68 -10.84 -5.32
CA GLN A 123 -17.18 -10.37 -6.62
C GLN A 123 -16.84 -11.31 -7.79
N LEU A 124 -15.85 -12.20 -7.63
CA LEU A 124 -15.38 -13.10 -8.67
C LEU A 124 -16.11 -14.45 -8.71
N ASP A 125 -17.00 -14.71 -7.75
CA ASP A 125 -17.77 -15.95 -7.64
C ASP A 125 -16.89 -17.21 -7.78
N LEU A 126 -15.86 -17.29 -6.94
CA LEU A 126 -14.85 -18.36 -7.01
C LEU A 126 -15.47 -19.76 -6.81
N THR A 127 -15.03 -20.72 -7.61
CA THR A 127 -15.39 -22.14 -7.42
C THR A 127 -14.69 -22.70 -6.17
N ASP A 128 -15.19 -23.83 -5.66
CA ASP A 128 -14.58 -24.45 -4.46
C ASP A 128 -13.16 -24.96 -4.72
N GLU A 129 -12.88 -25.42 -5.94
CA GLU A 129 -11.52 -25.77 -6.38
C GLU A 129 -10.59 -24.55 -6.39
N GLN A 130 -11.05 -23.41 -6.90
CA GLN A 130 -10.28 -22.16 -6.88
C GLN A 130 -10.00 -21.70 -5.46
N LYS A 131 -10.99 -21.77 -4.57
CA LYS A 131 -10.82 -21.46 -3.14
C LYS A 131 -9.76 -22.36 -2.51
N LEU A 132 -9.79 -23.66 -2.79
CA LEU A 132 -8.80 -24.62 -2.28
C LEU A 132 -7.39 -24.27 -2.76
N ASN A 133 -7.22 -23.98 -4.05
CA ASN A 133 -5.93 -23.59 -4.62
C ASN A 133 -5.40 -22.27 -4.02
N ILE A 134 -6.27 -21.30 -3.75
CA ILE A 134 -5.89 -20.05 -3.06
C ILE A 134 -5.46 -20.32 -1.62
N LYS A 135 -6.14 -21.23 -0.90
CA LYS A 135 -5.73 -21.63 0.46
C LYS A 135 -4.36 -22.32 0.44
N ALA A 136 -4.10 -23.20 -0.51
CA ALA A 136 -2.79 -23.82 -0.68
C ALA A 136 -1.70 -22.77 -1.00
N LEU A 137 -2.00 -21.81 -1.87
CA LEU A 137 -1.11 -20.69 -2.16
C LEU A 137 -0.82 -19.85 -0.90
N ARG A 138 -1.85 -19.57 -0.10
CA ARG A 138 -1.72 -18.86 1.19
C ARG A 138 -0.75 -19.58 2.13
N GLU A 139 -0.88 -20.89 2.30
CA GLU A 139 -0.01 -21.68 3.17
C GLU A 139 1.45 -21.67 2.67
N LYS A 140 1.64 -21.77 1.36
CA LYS A 140 2.96 -21.77 0.73
C LYS A 140 3.72 -20.45 0.93
N VAL A 141 3.07 -19.30 0.70
CA VAL A 141 3.76 -17.99 0.58
C VAL A 141 3.47 -17.02 1.72
N GLY A 142 2.44 -17.27 2.54
CA GLY A 142 1.93 -16.31 3.52
C GLY A 142 2.97 -15.89 4.56
N THR A 143 3.67 -16.85 5.17
CA THR A 143 4.72 -16.57 6.17
C THR A 143 5.88 -15.80 5.54
N GLN A 144 6.34 -16.22 4.36
CA GLN A 144 7.45 -15.58 3.64
C GLN A 144 7.17 -14.12 3.30
N LEU A 145 5.94 -13.80 2.86
CA LEU A 145 5.53 -12.42 2.59
C LEU A 145 5.50 -11.55 3.86
N VAL A 146 5.04 -12.11 4.99
CA VAL A 146 5.02 -11.40 6.27
C VAL A 146 6.44 -11.09 6.73
N ASP A 147 7.33 -12.09 6.67
CA ASP A 147 8.73 -11.94 7.09
C ASP A 147 9.48 -10.94 6.22
N LEU A 148 9.31 -11.00 4.88
CA LEU A 148 9.93 -10.04 3.97
C LEU A 148 9.44 -8.61 4.24
N ARG A 149 8.14 -8.41 4.48
CA ARG A 149 7.62 -7.08 4.84
C ARG A 149 8.19 -6.57 6.14
N LEU A 150 8.29 -7.41 7.16
CA LEU A 150 8.89 -7.03 8.43
C LEU A 150 10.38 -6.66 8.25
N LYS A 151 11.11 -7.44 7.44
CA LYS A 151 12.52 -7.19 7.10
C LYS A 151 12.69 -5.87 6.33
N THR A 152 11.83 -5.57 5.36
CA THR A 152 11.82 -4.29 4.64
C THR A 152 11.59 -3.13 5.60
N THR A 153 10.53 -3.19 6.42
CA THR A 153 10.23 -2.12 7.41
C THR A 153 11.39 -1.91 8.40
N ARG A 154 12.03 -2.98 8.87
CA ARG A 154 13.20 -2.86 9.75
C ARG A 154 14.39 -2.20 9.04
N SER A 155 14.67 -2.60 7.81
CA SER A 155 15.79 -2.03 7.02
C SER A 155 15.54 -0.55 6.72
N GLU A 156 14.30 -0.17 6.43
CA GLU A 156 13.89 1.23 6.24
C GLU A 156 14.08 2.05 7.52
N GLN A 157 13.69 1.52 8.69
CA GLN A 157 13.91 2.18 9.98
C GLN A 157 15.40 2.38 10.29
N GLN A 158 16.24 1.39 10.01
CA GLN A 158 17.69 1.50 10.19
C GLN A 158 18.30 2.56 9.28
N LEU A 159 17.85 2.63 8.03
CA LEU A 159 18.27 3.68 7.10
C LEU A 159 17.84 5.07 7.59
N GLU A 160 16.58 5.21 8.04
CA GLU A 160 16.05 6.47 8.59
C GLU A 160 16.83 6.93 9.82
N GLU A 161 17.08 6.03 10.78
CA GLU A 161 17.87 6.31 11.98
C GLU A 161 19.32 6.70 11.63
N THR A 162 19.90 6.13 10.57
CA THR A 162 21.26 6.48 10.13
C THR A 162 21.31 7.86 9.46
N ILE A 163 20.25 8.26 8.77
CA ILE A 163 20.17 9.57 8.10
C ILE A 163 19.89 10.70 9.11
N TYR A 164 19.01 10.47 10.08
CA TYR A 164 18.52 11.50 11.01
C TYR A 164 19.04 11.36 12.44
N GLY A 165 19.79 10.30 12.75
CA GLY A 165 20.40 10.09 14.06
C GLY A 165 21.60 10.99 14.33
N GLU A 166 22.05 11.02 15.59
CA GLU A 166 23.14 11.90 16.04
C GLU A 166 24.49 11.59 15.38
N ASN A 167 24.72 10.33 15.00
CA ASN A 167 25.98 9.85 14.43
C ASN A 167 25.82 9.54 12.94
N PHE A 168 25.89 10.56 12.11
CA PHE A 168 25.85 10.41 10.66
C PHE A 168 27.11 9.71 10.12
N ASP A 169 26.91 8.58 9.42
CA ASP A 169 27.97 7.82 8.76
C ASP A 169 27.55 7.47 7.32
N THR A 170 28.21 8.08 6.35
CA THR A 170 27.90 7.89 4.92
C THR A 170 28.03 6.44 4.47
N LYS A 171 28.98 5.67 5.03
CA LYS A 171 29.16 4.26 4.64
C LYS A 171 27.99 3.41 5.10
N LYS A 172 27.45 3.68 6.30
CA LYS A 172 26.24 2.99 6.80
C LYS A 172 25.00 3.37 6.01
N VAL A 173 24.87 4.63 5.57
CA VAL A 173 23.76 5.04 4.69
C VAL A 173 23.79 4.23 3.40
N GLU A 174 24.97 4.11 2.77
CA GLU A 174 25.13 3.31 1.55
C GLU A 174 24.77 1.83 1.80
N GLU A 175 25.30 1.23 2.87
CA GLU A 175 25.01 -0.15 3.25
C GLU A 175 23.51 -0.41 3.46
N PHE A 176 22.85 0.39 4.32
CA PHE A 176 21.43 0.20 4.61
C PHE A 176 20.54 0.54 3.40
N SER A 177 20.93 1.49 2.55
CA SER A 177 20.20 1.75 1.30
C SER A 177 20.24 0.55 0.34
N SER A 178 21.40 -0.11 0.21
CA SER A 178 21.56 -1.34 -0.56
C SER A 178 20.73 -2.49 0.03
N GLN A 179 20.69 -2.61 1.35
CA GLN A 179 19.86 -3.60 2.04
C GLN A 179 18.35 -3.37 1.80
N VAL A 180 17.88 -2.13 1.88
CA VAL A 180 16.49 -1.76 1.54
C VAL A 180 16.18 -2.15 0.09
N ALA A 181 17.04 -1.78 -0.86
CA ALA A 181 16.85 -2.12 -2.28
C ALA A 181 16.77 -3.64 -2.52
N SER A 182 17.67 -4.40 -1.89
CA SER A 182 17.71 -5.87 -1.97
C SER A 182 16.42 -6.50 -1.45
N THR A 183 16.00 -6.15 -0.23
CA THR A 183 14.80 -6.71 0.40
C THR A 183 13.52 -6.31 -0.33
N GLN A 184 13.46 -5.09 -0.85
CA GLN A 184 12.36 -4.63 -1.68
C GLN A 184 12.27 -5.40 -3.00
N GLY A 185 13.43 -5.74 -3.60
CA GLY A 185 13.50 -6.61 -4.78
C GLY A 185 12.97 -8.01 -4.52
N GLU A 186 13.35 -8.62 -3.39
CA GLU A 186 12.84 -9.94 -2.95
C GLU A 186 11.31 -9.91 -2.75
N LEU A 187 10.81 -8.90 -2.04
CA LEU A 187 9.37 -8.71 -1.83
C LEU A 187 8.61 -8.58 -3.15
N THR A 188 9.13 -7.77 -4.08
CA THR A 188 8.52 -7.57 -5.40
C THR A 188 8.45 -8.86 -6.21
N LYS A 189 9.52 -9.66 -6.19
CA LYS A 189 9.55 -10.98 -6.86
C LYS A 189 8.49 -11.91 -6.29
N LEU A 190 8.38 -12.02 -4.97
CA LEU A 190 7.40 -12.90 -4.32
C LEU A 190 5.96 -12.43 -4.58
N GLN A 191 5.71 -11.12 -4.59
CA GLN A 191 4.39 -10.58 -4.97
C GLN A 191 4.03 -10.91 -6.42
N ALA A 192 4.98 -10.76 -7.35
CA ALA A 192 4.78 -11.12 -8.75
C ALA A 192 4.54 -12.62 -8.94
N GLU A 193 5.21 -13.47 -8.16
CA GLU A 193 4.93 -14.91 -8.15
C GLU A 193 3.48 -15.19 -7.71
N VAL A 194 3.02 -14.57 -6.62
CA VAL A 194 1.63 -14.71 -6.14
C VAL A 194 0.62 -14.25 -7.20
N GLU A 195 0.87 -13.12 -7.87
CA GLU A 195 0.01 -12.64 -8.96
C GLU A 195 -0.01 -13.59 -10.17
N SER A 196 1.14 -14.19 -10.51
CA SER A 196 1.24 -15.22 -11.56
C SER A 196 0.42 -16.46 -11.20
N GLN A 197 0.46 -16.89 -9.92
CA GLN A 197 -0.33 -18.02 -9.43
C GLN A 197 -1.83 -17.71 -9.48
N PHE A 198 -2.26 -16.49 -9.12
CA PHE A 198 -3.66 -16.08 -9.31
C PHE A 198 -4.12 -16.18 -10.77
N ARG A 199 -3.25 -15.83 -11.72
CA ARG A 199 -3.57 -15.96 -13.15
C ARG A 199 -3.76 -17.41 -13.59
N GLN A 200 -3.13 -18.37 -12.93
CA GLN A 200 -3.29 -19.79 -13.22
C GLN A 200 -4.56 -20.37 -12.57
N ILE A 201 -4.94 -19.85 -11.39
CA ILE A 201 -6.12 -20.32 -10.65
C ILE A 201 -7.42 -19.75 -11.21
N LEU A 202 -7.42 -18.47 -11.60
CA LEU A 202 -8.61 -17.78 -12.09
C LEU A 202 -8.84 -18.05 -13.58
N THR A 203 -10.11 -18.03 -14.02
CA THR A 203 -10.40 -18.01 -15.45
C THR A 203 -9.89 -16.71 -16.09
N PRO A 204 -9.67 -16.69 -17.42
CA PRO A 204 -9.22 -15.46 -18.11
C PRO A 204 -10.12 -14.25 -17.82
N ASP A 205 -11.44 -14.42 -17.81
CA ASP A 205 -12.40 -13.34 -17.56
C ASP A 205 -12.36 -12.88 -16.10
N GLN A 206 -12.32 -13.83 -15.15
CA GLN A 206 -12.16 -13.51 -13.72
C GLN A 206 -10.85 -12.76 -13.46
N PHE A 207 -9.76 -13.13 -14.13
CA PHE A 207 -8.47 -12.45 -13.97
C PHE A 207 -8.49 -11.00 -14.50
N LEU A 208 -9.22 -10.73 -15.58
CA LEU A 208 -9.43 -9.36 -16.06
C LEU A 208 -10.18 -8.50 -15.03
N VAL A 209 -11.26 -9.05 -14.45
CA VAL A 209 -12.03 -8.39 -13.39
C VAL A 209 -11.18 -8.20 -12.14
N PHE A 210 -10.43 -9.22 -11.73
CA PHE A 210 -9.49 -9.17 -10.62
C PHE A 210 -8.51 -8.01 -10.79
N ARG A 211 -7.82 -7.91 -11.94
CA ARG A 211 -6.85 -6.85 -12.21
C ARG A 211 -7.48 -5.47 -12.18
N PHE A 212 -8.68 -5.32 -12.75
CA PHE A 212 -9.43 -4.07 -12.71
C PHE A 212 -9.76 -3.65 -11.27
N LEU A 213 -10.33 -4.56 -10.47
CA LEU A 213 -10.71 -4.29 -9.09
C LEU A 213 -9.50 -4.03 -8.17
N VAL A 214 -8.39 -4.75 -8.39
CA VAL A 214 -7.11 -4.51 -7.72
C VAL A 214 -6.64 -3.09 -8.02
N GLY A 215 -6.59 -2.69 -9.30
CA GLY A 215 -6.21 -1.34 -9.70
C GLY A 215 -7.08 -0.27 -9.04
N GLU A 216 -8.39 -0.48 -8.98
CA GLU A 216 -9.32 0.51 -8.44
C GLU A 216 -9.27 0.62 -6.90
N MET A 217 -9.21 -0.51 -6.19
CA MET A 217 -9.30 -0.51 -4.72
C MET A 217 -7.95 -0.39 -4.01
N LEU A 218 -6.87 -0.86 -4.62
CA LEU A 218 -5.54 -0.81 -4.02
C LEU A 218 -4.77 0.46 -4.40
N LEU A 219 -5.16 1.15 -5.48
CA LEU A 219 -4.54 2.40 -5.93
C LEU A 219 -5.48 3.60 -5.85
N PRO A 220 -5.87 4.04 -4.64
CA PRO A 220 -6.70 5.25 -4.49
C PRO A 220 -6.02 6.51 -5.06
N GLN A 221 -4.71 6.48 -5.31
CA GLN A 221 -3.90 7.62 -5.76
C GLN A 221 -4.17 8.11 -7.19
N ARG A 222 -4.96 7.40 -8.01
CA ARG A 222 -5.31 7.92 -9.35
C ARG A 222 -6.62 8.69 -9.43
N ARG A 223 -7.39 8.75 -8.34
CA ARG A 223 -8.53 9.66 -8.27
C ARG A 223 -8.00 11.04 -7.87
N MET A 224 -7.40 11.77 -8.83
CA MET A 224 -7.34 13.23 -8.69
C MET A 224 -8.75 13.69 -8.38
N THR A 225 -8.95 14.25 -7.20
CA THR A 225 -10.27 14.79 -6.85
C THR A 225 -10.62 15.86 -7.90
N PRO A 226 -11.89 16.02 -8.30
CA PRO A 226 -12.28 17.11 -9.20
C PRO A 226 -11.82 18.50 -8.73
N ALA A 227 -11.60 18.67 -7.42
CA ALA A 227 -10.97 19.85 -6.84
C ALA A 227 -9.47 19.98 -7.19
N GLN A 228 -8.69 18.90 -7.04
CA GLN A 228 -7.27 18.87 -7.45
C GLN A 228 -7.08 19.04 -8.95
N MET A 229 -7.95 18.43 -9.78
CA MET A 229 -7.93 18.67 -11.24
C MET A 229 -8.15 20.15 -11.58
N ARG A 230 -9.10 20.81 -10.92
CA ARG A 230 -9.34 22.26 -11.09
C ARG A 230 -8.14 23.10 -10.65
N GLN A 231 -7.50 22.74 -9.54
CA GLN A 231 -6.33 23.46 -9.05
C GLN A 231 -5.11 23.30 -9.98
N GLN A 232 -4.94 22.12 -10.58
CA GLN A 232 -3.88 21.88 -11.56
C GLN A 232 -4.11 22.66 -12.86
N GLN A 233 -5.36 22.77 -13.32
CA GLN A 233 -5.71 23.62 -14.46
C GLN A 233 -5.46 25.11 -14.19
N GLN A 234 -5.71 25.58 -12.95
CA GLN A 234 -5.41 26.97 -12.58
C GLN A 234 -3.90 27.24 -12.53
N ASN A 235 -3.09 26.28 -12.04
CA ASN A 235 -1.63 26.42 -12.01
C ASN A 235 -1.02 26.39 -13.41
N GLN A 236 -1.57 25.61 -14.36
CA GLN A 236 -1.10 25.63 -15.75
C GLN A 236 -1.37 26.96 -16.46
N ARG A 237 -2.45 27.68 -16.09
CA ARG A 237 -2.74 29.02 -16.61
C ARG A 237 -1.81 30.11 -16.04
N ARG A 238 -1.03 29.81 -15.00
CA ARG A 238 -0.08 30.74 -14.39
C ARG A 238 1.35 30.58 -14.89
N ILE A 239 1.64 29.66 -15.80
CA ILE A 239 2.95 29.62 -16.45
C ILE A 239 3.07 30.92 -17.26
N PRO A 240 3.96 31.85 -16.88
CA PRO A 240 4.14 33.10 -17.61
C PRO A 240 4.61 32.73 -19.01
N SER A 241 3.89 33.18 -20.04
CA SER A 241 4.37 33.08 -21.41
C SER A 241 5.76 33.72 -21.48
N PRO A 242 6.77 33.05 -22.06
CA PRO A 242 8.09 33.64 -22.28
C PRO A 242 7.99 34.65 -23.43
N GLN A 243 7.43 35.83 -23.13
CA GLN A 243 7.51 37.01 -23.96
C GLN A 243 8.37 38.04 -23.22
N ASN A 244 9.35 38.60 -23.93
CA ASN A 244 10.32 39.61 -23.51
C ASN A 244 11.59 39.13 -22.77
N GLN A 245 12.42 38.31 -23.44
CA GLN A 245 13.86 38.54 -23.38
C GLN A 245 14.26 39.37 -24.60
N GLN A 246 14.23 40.69 -24.43
CA GLN A 246 14.76 41.64 -25.42
C GLN A 246 16.28 41.47 -25.49
N ILE A 247 16.77 41.14 -26.68
CA ILE A 247 18.19 41.14 -27.03
C ILE A 247 18.63 42.61 -27.12
N PRO A 248 19.63 43.07 -26.35
CA PRO A 248 20.12 44.43 -26.44
C PRO A 248 20.90 44.64 -27.76
N PRO A 249 20.76 45.82 -28.42
CA PRO A 249 21.52 46.14 -29.62
C PRO A 249 22.98 46.47 -29.30
N GLN A 250 23.87 46.12 -30.25
CA GLN A 250 25.31 46.43 -30.25
C GLN A 250 25.59 47.84 -30.76
#